data_AF-A0A969SCD2-F1
#
_entry.id   AF-A0A969SCD2-F1
#
_cell.length_a   1.000
_cell.length_b   1.000
_cell.length_c   1.000
_cell.angle_alpha   90.00
_cell.angle_beta   90.00
_cell.angle_gamma   90.00
#
_symmetry.space_group_name_H-M   'P 1'
#
loop_
_entity.id
_entity.type
_entity.pdbx_description
1 polymer ?
#
loop_
_entity_poly.entity_id
_entity_poly.type
_entity_poly.pdbx_seq_one_letter_code
_entity_poly.pdbx_strand_id
1 'polypeptide(L)' 'MKITYVDSGVLLSATDGIGRIAEKALEILGDSQREFASSEFVKLEVSPKAVYYKQT' A
#
# COMPACT_ATOMS: atom_id res chain seq x y z
N MET A 1 -14.73 -7.26 -11.76
CA MET A 1 -13.75 -7.57 -10.70
C MET A 1 -12.38 -7.73 -11.34
N LYS A 2 -11.40 -6.90 -10.97
CA LYS A 2 -10.06 -6.89 -11.57
C LYS A 2 -9.02 -7.19 -10.50
N ILE A 3 -8.30 -8.31 -10.65
CA ILE A 3 -7.15 -8.62 -9.80
C ILE A 3 -6.03 -7.64 -10.14
N THR A 4 -5.54 -6.92 -9.13
CA THR A 4 -4.44 -5.96 -9.24
C THR A 4 -3.31 -6.39 -8.32
N TYR A 5 -2.12 -6.59 -8.88
CA TYR A 5 -0.94 -6.81 -8.07
C TYR A 5 -0.53 -5.48 -7.41
N VAL A 6 -0.41 -5.45 -6.08
CA VAL A 6 -0.02 -4.26 -5.30
C VAL A 6 1.42 -4.39 -4.82
N ASP A 7 2.18 -3.33 -5.08
CA ASP A 7 3.59 -3.20 -4.70
C ASP A 7 3.77 -2.42 -3.38
N SER A 8 4.94 -2.58 -2.74
CA SER A 8 5.29 -1.88 -1.51
C SER A 8 5.21 -0.36 -1.66
N GLY A 9 5.56 0.19 -2.83
CA GLY A 9 5.52 1.63 -3.08
C GLY A 9 4.13 2.24 -2.91
N VAL A 10 3.08 1.52 -3.33
CA VAL A 10 1.68 1.96 -3.18
C VAL A 10 1.28 1.93 -1.70
N LEU A 11 1.60 0.84 -1.00
CA LEU A 11 1.28 0.67 0.42
C LEU A 11 1.98 1.73 1.28
N LEU A 12 3.26 1.98 1.02
CA LEU A 12 4.05 2.98 1.74
C LEU A 12 3.62 4.41 1.42
N SER A 13 3.24 4.69 0.18
CA SER A 13 2.74 6.02 -0.17
C SER A 13 1.42 6.35 0.56
N ALA A 14 0.64 5.34 0.92
CA ALA A 14 -0.64 5.52 1.60
C ALA A 14 -0.52 5.74 3.12
N THR A 15 0.66 5.54 3.76
CA THR A 15 0.77 5.53 5.23
C THR A 15 0.59 6.90 5.87
N ASP A 16 1.09 7.95 5.24
CA ASP A 16 1.11 9.29 5.83
C ASP A 16 -0.04 10.17 5.31
N GLY A 17 -0.77 9.73 4.28
CA GLY A 17 -1.94 10.40 3.72
C GLY A 17 -1.70 11.81 3.14
N ILE A 18 -0.47 12.31 3.17
CA ILE A 18 -0.12 13.68 2.80
C ILE A 18 0.45 13.72 1.38
N GLY A 19 -0.16 14.56 0.55
CA GLY A 19 0.33 14.90 -0.77
C GLY A 19 -0.25 14.03 -1.89
N ARG A 20 -0.08 14.52 -3.13
CA ARG A 20 -0.73 14.00 -4.33
C ARG A 20 -0.47 12.52 -4.62
N ILE A 21 0.67 11.98 -4.18
CA ILE A 21 1.01 10.56 -4.37
C ILE A 21 0.24 9.70 -3.37
N ALA A 22 0.14 10.14 -2.11
CA ALA A 22 -0.63 9.46 -1.07
C ALA A 22 -2.11 9.43 -1.42
N GLU A 23 -2.68 10.55 -1.87
CA GLU A 23 -4.08 10.64 -2.33
C GLU A 23 -4.39 9.63 -3.43
N LYS A 24 -3.52 9.52 -4.45
CA LYS A 24 -3.66 8.54 -5.52
C LYS A 24 -3.53 7.10 -5.04
N ALA A 25 -2.62 6.84 -4.11
CA ALA A 25 -2.47 5.52 -3.52
C ALA A 25 -3.75 5.12 -2.77
N LEU A 26 -4.32 6.03 -1.99
CA LEU A 26 -5.59 5.83 -1.27
C LEU A 26 -6.77 5.66 -2.22
N GLU A 27 -6.83 6.41 -3.32
CA GLU A 27 -7.87 6.25 -4.37
C GLU A 27 -7.81 4.84 -4.98
N ILE A 28 -6.61 4.35 -5.30
CA ILE A 28 -6.43 2.98 -5.82
C ILE A 28 -6.84 1.95 -4.77
N LEU A 29 -6.36 2.07 -3.53
CA LEU A 29 -6.63 1.11 -2.45
C LEU A 29 -8.09 1.11 -2.00
N GLY A 30 -8.81 2.23 -2.16
CA GLY A 30 -10.23 2.37 -1.86
C GLY A 30 -11.17 1.94 -3.00
N ASP A 31 -10.64 1.57 -4.16
CA ASP A 31 -11.45 1.15 -5.32
C ASP A 31 -12.08 -0.23 -5.10
N SER A 32 -13.38 -0.22 -4.76
CA SER A 32 -14.20 -1.42 -4.55
C SER A 32 -14.30 -2.38 -5.74
N GLN A 33 -13.90 -1.97 -6.95
CA GLN A 33 -13.92 -2.84 -8.14
C GLN A 33 -12.66 -3.70 -8.28
N ARG A 34 -11.70 -3.52 -7.37
CA ARG A 34 -10.41 -4.22 -7.36
C ARG A 34 -10.35 -5.27 -6.27
N GLU A 35 -9.68 -6.35 -6.61
CA GLU A 35 -9.19 -7.32 -5.67
C GLU A 35 -7.66 -7.26 -5.70
N PHE A 36 -7.01 -7.26 -4.53
CA PHE A 36 -5.57 -7.07 -4.45
C PHE A 36 -4.85 -8.38 -4.20
N ALA A 37 -3.79 -8.60 -4.97
CA ALA A 37 -2.81 -9.66 -4.74
C ALA A 37 -1.44 -9.03 -4.47
N SER A 38 -0.62 -9.68 -3.64
CA SER A 38 0.77 -9.25 -3.41
C SER A 38 1.64 -10.46 -3.14
N SER A 39 2.95 -10.24 -3.09
CA SER A 39 3.94 -11.27 -2.75
C SER A 39 4.37 -11.16 -1.29
N GLU A 40 4.75 -12.28 -0.68
CA GLU A 40 5.40 -12.29 0.64
C GLU A 40 6.69 -11.45 0.65
N PHE A 41 7.33 -11.21 -0.50
CA PHE A 41 8.49 -10.30 -0.57
C PHE A 41 8.13 -8.84 -0.31
N VAL A 42 6.93 -8.39 -0.72
CA VAL A 42 6.43 -7.04 -0.42
C VAL A 42 6.32 -6.84 1.10
N LYS A 43 5.94 -7.89 1.84
CA LYS A 43 5.89 -7.88 3.31
C LYS A 43 7.24 -7.57 3.95
N LEU A 44 8.34 -8.08 3.37
CA LEU A 44 9.70 -7.81 3.86
C LEU A 44 10.11 -6.35 3.66
N GLU A 45 9.51 -5.64 2.71
CA GLU A 45 9.76 -4.21 2.48
C GLU A 45 8.91 -3.29 3.38
N VAL A 46 7.66 -3.68 3.66
CA VAL A 46 6.73 -2.86 4.46
C VAL A 46 6.87 -3.07 5.96
N SER A 47 7.04 -4.30 6.44
CA SER A 47 7.00 -4.61 7.88
C SER A 47 8.11 -3.92 8.68
N PRO A 48 9.37 -3.89 8.22
CA PRO A 48 10.44 -3.20 8.95
C PRO A 48 10.19 -1.69 9.09
N LYS A 49 9.55 -1.07 8.10
CA LYS A 49 9.20 0.36 8.13
C LYS A 49 8.09 0.62 9.14
N ALA A 50 7.05 -0.21 9.17
CA ALA A 50 5.99 -0.10 10.17
C ALA A 50 6.54 -0.22 11.60
N VAL A 51 7.46 -1.15 11.84
CA VAL A 51 8.13 -1.29 13.15
C VAL A 51 8.97 -0.05 13.48
N TYR A 52 9.81 0.41 12.55
CA TYR A 52 10.66 1.58 12.75
C TYR A 52 9.84 2.85 13.08
N TYR A 53 8.76 3.08 12.34
CA TYR A 53 7.86 4.22 12.54
C TYR A 53 6.81 4.01 13.64
N LYS A 54 6.83 2.87 14.34
CA LYS A 54 5.86 2.52 15.42
C LYS A 54 4.40 2.52 14.96
N GLN A 55 4.16 2.06 13.73
CA GLN A 55 2.85 1.92 13.10
C GLN A 55 2.40 0.44 13.08
N THR A 56 2.76 -0.33 14.11
CA THR A 56 2.47 -1.78 14.21
C THR A 56 1.22 -2.02 15.05
#